data_AF-A0A7R9XTF1-F1
#
_entry.id   AF-A0A7R9XTF1-F1
#
_cell.length_a   1.000
_cell.length_b   1.000
_cell.length_c   1.000
_cell.angle_alpha   90.00
_cell.angle_beta   90.00
_cell.angle_gamma   90.00
#
_symmetry.space_group_name_H-M   'P 1'
#
loop_
_entity.id
_entity.type
_entity.pdbx_description
1 polymer ?
#
loop_
_entity_poly.entity_id
_entity_poly.type
_entity_poly.pdbx_seq_one_letter_code
_entity_poly.pdbx_strand_id
1 'polypeptide(L)'
;MSRGDADRALMNLVEPNEHESKAVDMRMELDLRLGAAFTRFNTLALQRAGVGLPVDDKGKSIVSYGPCQFPTLGFIVQRKWDIDAHVSEDFWAIKCSHSREGTTTQFEWSRGRLFDRAFASALHDLCVRANSATVIDVDGQESKRWPPHPLNTIEMQE
;
A
#
# COMPACT_ATOMS: atom_id res chain seq x y z
N MET A 1 -20.59 4.82 24.00
CA MET A 1 -20.68 5.76 25.13
C MET A 1 -21.23 5.00 26.33
N SER A 2 -20.43 4.82 27.39
CA SER A 2 -20.92 4.15 28.61
C SER A 2 -21.58 5.15 29.57
N ARG A 3 -22.41 4.67 30.50
CA ARG A 3 -23.00 5.51 31.56
C ARG A 3 -21.93 6.20 32.40
N GLY A 4 -20.86 5.48 32.75
CA GLY A 4 -19.74 6.03 33.51
C GLY A 4 -19.00 7.15 32.77
N ASP A 5 -18.93 7.09 31.43
CA ASP A 5 -18.36 8.19 30.63
C ASP A 5 -19.23 9.45 30.69
N ALA A 6 -20.56 9.28 30.57
CA ALA A 6 -21.51 10.38 30.59
C ALA A 6 -21.56 11.07 31.97
N ASP A 7 -21.65 10.29 33.05
CA ASP A 7 -21.66 10.82 34.42
C ASP A 7 -20.36 11.60 34.71
N ARG A 8 -19.20 11.06 34.30
CA ARG A 8 -17.90 11.74 34.41
C ARG A 8 -17.84 13.04 33.59
N ALA A 9 -18.36 13.04 32.36
CA ALA A 9 -18.36 14.23 31.51
C ALA A 9 -19.23 15.35 32.11
N LEU A 10 -20.41 15.01 32.65
CA LEU A 10 -21.29 15.98 33.33
C LEU A 10 -20.64 16.60 34.57
N MET A 11 -19.79 15.85 35.28
CA MET A 11 -19.04 16.36 36.42
C MET A 11 -17.79 17.18 36.04
N ASN A 12 -17.34 17.12 34.79
CA ASN A 12 -16.10 17.76 34.31
C ASN A 12 -16.36 18.54 33.01
N LEU A 13 -17.31 19.48 33.07
CA LEU A 13 -17.60 20.36 31.94
C LEU A 13 -16.38 21.22 31.58
N VAL A 14 -16.17 21.39 30.28
CA VAL A 14 -15.10 22.23 29.72
C VAL A 14 -15.70 23.17 28.69
N GLU A 15 -15.06 24.32 28.51
CA GLU A 15 -15.43 25.25 27.44
C GLU A 15 -15.11 24.66 26.06
N PRO A 16 -15.93 24.92 25.04
CA PRO A 16 -15.63 24.51 23.67
C PRO A 16 -14.30 25.10 23.17
N ASN A 17 -13.48 24.28 22.51
CA ASN A 17 -12.23 24.73 21.92
C ASN A 17 -12.46 25.50 20.61
N GLU A 18 -12.39 26.83 20.67
CA GLU A 18 -12.60 27.69 19.50
C GLU A 18 -11.58 27.46 18.38
N HIS A 19 -10.35 27.04 18.70
CA HIS A 19 -9.31 26.80 17.70
C HIS A 19 -9.62 25.60 16.81
N GLU A 20 -10.20 24.55 17.37
CA GLU A 20 -10.65 23.37 16.61
C GLU A 20 -11.82 23.74 15.69
N SER A 21 -12.77 24.54 16.18
CA SER A 21 -13.86 25.05 15.34
C SER A 21 -13.32 25.85 14.15
N LYS A 22 -12.43 26.82 14.42
CA LYS A 22 -11.80 27.64 13.36
C LYS A 22 -11.02 26.80 12.35
N ALA A 23 -10.37 25.72 12.77
CA ALA A 23 -9.68 24.81 11.85
C ALA A 23 -10.66 24.07 10.92
N VAL A 24 -11.81 23.64 11.43
CA VAL A 24 -12.87 23.02 10.62
C VAL A 24 -13.45 24.02 9.61
N ASP A 25 -13.77 25.25 10.06
CA ASP A 25 -14.28 26.31 9.20
C ASP A 25 -13.30 26.65 8.06
N MET A 26 -12.01 26.77 8.39
CA MET A 26 -10.95 27.02 7.42
C MET A 26 -10.86 25.90 6.38
N ARG A 27 -10.91 24.63 6.80
CA ARG A 27 -10.92 23.49 5.89
C ARG A 27 -12.14 23.51 4.97
N MET A 28 -13.32 23.77 5.51
CA MET A 28 -14.57 23.87 4.72
C MET A 28 -14.49 24.96 3.66
N GLU A 29 -13.94 26.13 4.02
CA GLU A 29 -13.77 27.25 3.08
C GLU A 29 -12.76 26.92 1.98
N LEU A 30 -11.63 26.29 2.32
CA LEU A 30 -10.64 25.83 1.34
C LEU A 30 -11.22 24.80 0.37
N ASP A 31 -11.87 23.77 0.90
CA ASP A 31 -12.48 22.69 0.11
C ASP A 31 -13.54 23.26 -0.86
N LEU A 32 -14.39 24.17 -0.38
CA LEU A 32 -15.42 24.80 -1.20
C LEU A 32 -14.81 25.70 -2.29
N ARG A 33 -13.88 26.59 -1.93
CA ARG A 33 -13.33 27.57 -2.87
C ARG A 33 -12.49 26.90 -3.95
N LEU A 34 -11.57 26.02 -3.56
CA LEU A 34 -10.73 25.29 -4.52
C LEU A 34 -11.57 24.31 -5.33
N GLY A 35 -12.44 23.55 -4.66
CA GLY A 35 -13.31 22.58 -5.32
C GLY A 35 -14.21 23.23 -6.36
N ALA A 36 -14.91 24.32 -6.01
CA ALA A 36 -15.79 25.02 -6.94
C ALA A 36 -15.03 25.69 -8.10
N ALA A 37 -13.90 26.35 -7.81
CA ALA A 37 -13.12 27.04 -8.82
C ALA A 37 -12.57 26.08 -9.88
N PHE A 38 -11.85 25.03 -9.46
CA PHE A 38 -11.23 24.08 -10.38
C PHE A 38 -12.24 23.17 -11.07
N THR A 39 -13.29 22.71 -10.37
CA THR A 39 -14.36 21.91 -10.99
C THR A 39 -15.02 22.69 -12.12
N ARG A 40 -15.41 23.95 -11.87
CA ARG A 40 -16.06 24.78 -12.89
C ARG A 40 -15.13 25.09 -14.04
N PHE A 41 -13.89 25.49 -13.75
CA PHE A 41 -12.90 25.80 -14.77
C PHE A 41 -12.62 24.58 -15.68
N ASN A 42 -12.26 23.44 -15.11
CA ASN A 42 -11.91 22.23 -15.87
C ASN A 42 -13.10 21.71 -16.67
N THR A 43 -14.28 21.64 -16.08
CA THR A 43 -15.50 21.17 -16.77
C THR A 43 -15.79 22.03 -18.00
N LEU A 44 -15.83 23.36 -17.84
CA LEU A 44 -16.14 24.26 -18.95
C LEU A 44 -15.02 24.30 -20.00
N ALA A 45 -13.76 24.23 -19.58
CA ALA A 45 -12.62 24.21 -20.50
C ALA A 45 -12.62 22.96 -21.38
N LEU A 46 -12.85 21.78 -20.79
CA LEU A 46 -12.88 20.50 -21.51
C LEU A 46 -14.10 20.40 -22.44
N GLN A 47 -15.27 20.86 -22.00
CA GLN A 47 -16.46 20.93 -22.85
C GLN A 47 -16.24 21.85 -24.07
N ARG A 48 -15.62 23.02 -23.87
CA ARG A 48 -15.29 23.94 -24.96
C ARG A 48 -14.24 23.37 -25.91
N ALA A 49 -13.31 22.56 -25.41
CA ALA A 49 -12.32 21.87 -26.22
C ALA A 49 -12.90 20.68 -27.00
N GLY A 50 -14.20 20.36 -26.84
CA GLY A 50 -14.84 19.22 -27.52
C GLY A 50 -14.40 17.87 -26.96
N VAL A 51 -13.83 17.83 -25.75
CA VAL A 51 -13.46 16.57 -25.10
C VAL A 51 -14.74 15.88 -24.64
N GLY A 52 -14.96 14.66 -25.11
CA GLY A 52 -16.04 13.80 -24.65
C GLY A 52 -15.87 13.48 -23.16
N LEU A 53 -16.70 14.10 -22.33
CA LEU A 53 -16.66 13.92 -20.89
C LEU A 53 -17.63 12.80 -20.47
N PRO A 54 -17.29 11.99 -19.44
CA PRO A 54 -18.21 11.01 -18.89
C PRO A 54 -19.52 11.69 -18.48
N VAL A 55 -20.64 11.02 -18.77
CA VAL A 55 -21.98 11.48 -18.40
C VAL A 55 -22.46 10.57 -17.27
N ASP A 56 -22.85 11.16 -16.15
CA ASP A 56 -23.41 10.41 -15.03
C ASP A 56 -24.83 9.90 -15.35
N ASP A 57 -25.39 9.06 -14.47
CA ASP A 57 -26.74 8.49 -14.61
C ASP A 57 -27.86 9.56 -14.66
N LYS A 58 -27.52 10.83 -14.36
CA LYS A 58 -28.43 11.98 -14.37
C LYS A 58 -28.18 12.90 -15.57
N GLY A 59 -27.37 12.48 -16.54
CA GLY A 59 -27.08 13.25 -17.74
C GLY A 59 -26.07 14.40 -17.53
N LYS A 60 -25.42 14.49 -16.37
CA LYS A 60 -24.44 15.55 -16.09
C LYS A 60 -23.05 15.12 -16.50
N SER A 61 -22.35 16.04 -17.13
CA SER A 61 -20.99 15.84 -17.62
C SER A 61 -20.04 16.81 -16.91
N ILE A 62 -19.52 16.37 -15.76
CA ILE A 62 -18.75 17.20 -14.82
C ILE A 62 -17.43 16.51 -14.49
N VAL A 63 -16.35 17.29 -14.47
CA VAL A 63 -15.05 16.86 -13.94
C VAL A 63 -14.82 17.56 -12.61
N SER A 64 -15.01 16.82 -11.51
CA SER A 64 -14.81 17.34 -10.16
C SER A 64 -13.33 17.42 -9.79
N TYR A 65 -12.98 18.45 -9.04
CA TYR A 65 -11.69 18.60 -8.39
C TYR A 65 -11.88 18.76 -6.89
N GLY A 66 -11.03 18.12 -6.10
CA GLY A 66 -10.92 18.35 -4.66
C GLY A 66 -9.45 18.28 -4.23
N PRO A 67 -9.00 19.14 -3.30
CA PRO A 67 -7.59 19.24 -2.92
C PRO A 67 -7.04 17.93 -2.31
N CYS A 68 -7.87 17.14 -1.63
CA CYS A 68 -7.52 15.80 -1.13
C CYS A 68 -7.89 14.68 -2.13
N GLN A 69 -8.97 14.83 -2.89
CA GLN A 69 -9.40 13.82 -3.87
C GLN A 69 -8.36 13.62 -4.99
N PHE A 70 -7.77 14.72 -5.48
CA PHE A 70 -6.82 14.71 -6.59
C PHE A 70 -5.53 13.93 -6.29
N PRO A 71 -4.79 14.20 -5.18
CA PRO A 71 -3.61 13.39 -4.84
C PRO A 71 -3.95 11.93 -4.52
N THR A 72 -5.12 11.66 -3.92
CA THR A 72 -5.57 10.27 -3.67
C THR A 72 -5.75 9.49 -4.96
N LEU A 73 -6.39 10.07 -5.99
CA LEU A 73 -6.45 9.47 -7.32
C LEU A 73 -5.05 9.33 -7.93
N GLY A 74 -4.16 10.29 -7.65
CA GLY A 74 -2.76 10.25 -8.06
C GLY A 74 -2.03 8.97 -7.64
N PHE A 75 -2.24 8.47 -6.41
CA PHE A 75 -1.65 7.20 -5.98
C PHE A 75 -2.09 6.01 -6.83
N ILE A 76 -3.38 5.97 -7.22
CA ILE A 76 -3.93 4.89 -8.04
C ILE A 76 -3.36 4.96 -9.46
N VAL A 77 -3.33 6.15 -10.06
CA VAL A 77 -2.81 6.37 -11.41
C VAL A 77 -1.31 6.07 -11.47
N GLN A 78 -0.53 6.52 -10.48
CA GLN A 78 0.90 6.24 -10.40
C GLN A 78 1.13 4.73 -10.32
N ARG A 79 0.40 4.02 -9.46
CA ARG A 79 0.54 2.57 -9.36
C ARG A 79 0.21 1.86 -10.68
N LYS A 80 -0.80 2.34 -11.42
CA LYS A 80 -1.14 1.81 -12.74
C LYS A 80 0.00 2.02 -13.73
N TRP A 81 0.61 3.21 -13.75
CA TRP A 81 1.77 3.49 -14.59
C TRP A 81 2.98 2.63 -14.24
N ASP A 82 3.25 2.41 -12.95
CA ASP A 82 4.34 1.52 -12.51
C ASP A 82 4.12 0.08 -12.98
N ILE A 83 2.86 -0.40 -12.96
CA ILE A 83 2.49 -1.72 -13.46
C ILE A 83 2.65 -1.79 -14.99
N ASP A 84 2.21 -0.77 -15.71
CA ASP A 84 2.29 -0.73 -17.18
C ASP A 84 3.73 -0.59 -17.68
N ALA A 85 4.57 0.12 -16.92
CA ALA A 85 6.00 0.28 -17.20
C ALA A 85 6.83 -0.93 -16.74
N HIS A 86 6.25 -1.87 -15.98
CA HIS A 86 6.97 -3.03 -15.50
C HIS A 86 7.33 -3.98 -16.65
N VAL A 87 8.64 -4.12 -16.88
CA VAL A 87 9.18 -5.16 -17.76
C VAL A 87 9.60 -6.33 -16.88
N SER A 88 8.95 -7.48 -17.05
CA SER A 88 9.30 -8.68 -16.31
C SER A 88 10.64 -9.23 -16.79
N GLU A 89 11.49 -9.63 -15.85
CA GLU A 89 12.80 -10.21 -16.10
C GLU A 89 12.85 -11.65 -15.59
N ASP A 90 13.33 -12.56 -16.43
CA ASP A 90 13.56 -13.95 -16.04
C ASP A 90 14.69 -14.02 -15.01
N PHE A 91 14.49 -14.87 -14.00
CA PHE A 91 15.51 -15.15 -12.99
C PHE A 91 15.58 -16.64 -12.69
N TRP A 92 16.75 -17.06 -12.19
CA TRP A 92 17.07 -18.44 -11.86
C TRP A 92 17.56 -18.53 -10.43
N ALA A 93 17.06 -19.51 -9.70
CA ALA A 93 17.49 -19.83 -8.33
C ALA A 93 17.74 -21.33 -8.23
N ILE A 94 18.78 -21.71 -7.49
CA ILE A 94 19.08 -23.12 -7.21
C ILE A 94 18.26 -23.54 -6.00
N LYS A 95 17.40 -24.55 -6.16
CA LYS A 95 16.63 -25.14 -5.06
C LYS A 95 17.26 -26.47 -4.67
N CYS A 96 17.54 -26.65 -3.38
CA CYS A 96 18.02 -27.91 -2.83
C CYS A 96 17.02 -28.39 -1.78
N SER A 97 16.67 -29.68 -1.82
CA SER A 97 15.78 -30.29 -0.83
C SER A 97 16.33 -31.62 -0.36
N HIS A 98 16.16 -31.91 0.93
CA HIS A 98 16.55 -33.18 1.53
C HIS A 98 15.33 -33.81 2.21
N SER A 99 15.04 -35.05 1.87
CA SER A 99 13.94 -35.82 2.45
C SER A 99 14.49 -36.88 3.40
N ARG A 100 14.01 -36.87 4.65
CA ARG A 100 14.38 -37.83 5.68
C ARG A 100 13.18 -38.09 6.59
N GLU A 101 12.92 -39.36 6.90
CA GLU A 101 11.88 -39.78 7.87
C GLU A 101 10.48 -39.20 7.55
N GLY A 102 10.14 -39.14 6.26
CA GLY A 102 8.85 -38.60 5.78
C GLY A 102 8.76 -37.07 5.76
N THR A 103 9.79 -36.35 6.20
CA THR A 103 9.86 -34.87 6.15
C THR A 103 10.78 -34.43 5.03
N THR A 104 10.36 -33.43 4.24
CA THR A 104 11.19 -32.80 3.22
C THR A 104 11.53 -31.37 3.62
N THR A 105 12.81 -31.10 3.81
CA THR A 105 13.33 -29.76 4.11
C THR A 105 13.82 -29.12 2.83
N GLN A 106 13.40 -27.87 2.58
CA GLN A 106 13.94 -27.05 1.49
C GLN A 106 15.02 -26.11 2.05
N PHE A 107 16.15 -26.04 1.36
CA PHE A 107 17.22 -25.12 1.67
C PHE A 107 17.15 -23.91 0.73
N GLU A 108 17.24 -22.73 1.31
CA GLU A 108 17.32 -21.49 0.55
C GLU A 108 18.76 -21.25 0.09
N TRP A 109 18.90 -20.86 -1.17
CA TRP A 109 20.21 -20.53 -1.70
C TRP A 109 20.67 -19.18 -1.14
N SER A 110 21.84 -19.14 -0.52
CA SER A 110 22.38 -17.93 0.10
C SER A 110 22.56 -16.74 -0.85
N ARG A 111 22.65 -16.99 -2.17
CA ARG A 111 22.73 -15.95 -3.20
C ARG A 111 21.35 -15.44 -3.67
N GLY A 112 20.25 -16.03 -3.19
CA GLY A 112 18.90 -15.71 -3.61
C GLY A 112 18.62 -16.15 -5.05
N ARG A 113 18.69 -15.21 -5.99
CA ARG A 113 18.40 -15.42 -7.42
C ARG A 113 19.41 -14.71 -8.31
N LEU A 114 19.58 -15.20 -9.54
CA LEU A 114 20.42 -14.61 -10.58
C LEU A 114 19.58 -14.31 -11.83
N PHE A 115 19.95 -13.26 -12.57
CA PHE A 115 19.32 -12.88 -13.84
C PHE A 115 20.13 -13.32 -15.07
N ASP A 116 21.19 -14.11 -14.87
CA ASP A 116 21.97 -14.74 -15.94
C ASP A 116 21.78 -16.25 -15.90
N ARG A 117 21.16 -16.80 -16.94
CA ARG A 117 20.89 -18.24 -17.04
C ARG A 117 22.17 -19.05 -17.14
N ALA A 118 23.13 -18.63 -17.95
CA ALA A 118 24.36 -19.39 -18.20
C ALA A 118 25.19 -19.50 -16.91
N PHE A 119 25.28 -18.42 -16.16
CA PHE A 119 25.97 -18.39 -14.88
C PHE A 119 25.23 -19.22 -13.81
N ALA A 120 23.90 -19.10 -13.73
CA ALA A 120 23.10 -19.94 -12.83
C ALA A 120 23.22 -21.43 -13.15
N SER A 121 23.21 -21.80 -14.43
CA SER A 121 23.41 -23.18 -14.88
C SER A 121 24.81 -23.70 -14.56
N ALA A 122 25.86 -22.90 -14.76
CA ALA A 122 27.22 -23.31 -14.41
C ALA A 122 27.39 -23.59 -12.90
N LEU A 123 26.77 -22.77 -12.05
CA LEU A 123 26.76 -22.99 -10.59
C LEU A 123 25.93 -24.23 -10.21
N HIS A 124 24.77 -24.42 -10.84
CA HIS A 124 23.96 -25.60 -10.65
C HIS A 124 24.73 -26.88 -11.01
N ASP A 125 25.45 -26.90 -12.12
CA ASP A 125 26.24 -28.06 -12.54
C ASP A 125 27.38 -28.37 -11.54
N LEU A 126 27.98 -27.35 -10.93
CA LEU A 126 28.95 -27.53 -9.85
C LEU A 126 28.29 -28.19 -8.62
N CYS A 127 27.09 -27.77 -8.24
CA CYS A 127 26.34 -28.37 -7.14
C CYS A 127 25.98 -29.84 -7.43
N VAL A 128 25.48 -30.14 -8.63
CA VAL A 128 25.14 -31.52 -9.04
C VAL A 128 26.39 -32.41 -9.03
N ARG A 129 27.53 -31.91 -9.52
CA ARG A 129 28.80 -32.66 -9.50
C ARG A 129 29.31 -32.95 -8.08
N ALA A 130 29.08 -32.06 -7.12
CA ALA A 130 29.52 -32.27 -5.74
C ALA A 130 28.76 -33.41 -5.03
N ASN A 131 27.48 -33.64 -5.40
CA ASN A 131 26.61 -34.76 -4.98
C ASN A 131 26.51 -35.00 -3.45
N SER A 132 26.96 -34.04 -2.64
CA SER A 132 26.95 -34.11 -1.18
C SER A 132 26.83 -32.70 -0.62
N ALA A 133 26.23 -32.58 0.56
CA ALA A 133 26.11 -31.33 1.29
C ALA A 133 26.66 -31.54 2.70
N THR A 134 27.40 -30.55 3.19
CA THR A 134 27.96 -30.56 4.56
C THR A 134 27.27 -29.48 5.36
N VAL A 135 26.84 -29.82 6.58
CA VAL A 135 26.35 -28.83 7.53
C VAL A 135 27.53 -27.98 7.97
N ILE A 136 27.50 -26.70 7.64
CA ILE A 136 28.56 -25.74 7.99
C ILE A 136 28.28 -25.09 9.35
N ASP A 137 27.02 -24.79 9.62
CA ASP A 137 26.58 -24.12 10.84
C ASP A 137 25.15 -24.54 11.21
N VAL A 138 24.84 -24.55 12.51
CA VAL A 138 23.50 -24.79 13.05
C VAL A 138 23.25 -23.75 14.12
N ASP A 139 22.44 -22.76 13.77
CA ASP A 139 21.99 -21.73 14.70
C ASP A 139 20.51 -21.92 15.05
N GLY A 140 20.17 -21.58 16.29
CA GLY A 140 18.83 -21.72 16.85
C GLY A 140 18.53 -20.56 17.76
N GLN A 141 17.66 -19.65 17.29
CA GLN A 141 17.22 -18.50 18.06
C GLN A 141 15.74 -18.61 18.42
N GLU A 142 15.41 -18.32 19.67
CA GLU A 142 14.03 -18.14 20.09
C GLU A 142 13.45 -16.89 19.41
N SER A 143 12.37 -17.08 18.65
CA SER A 143 11.63 -15.98 18.04
C SER A 143 10.33 -15.74 18.80
N LYS A 144 10.07 -14.47 19.13
CA LYS A 144 8.85 -14.06 19.81
C LYS A 144 7.96 -13.29 18.85
N ARG A 145 6.72 -13.76 18.68
CA ARG A 145 5.67 -13.01 18.00
C ARG A 145 4.94 -12.14 19.02
N TRP A 146 5.00 -10.82 18.84
CA TRP A 146 4.34 -9.89 19.74
C TRP A 146 2.84 -9.83 19.49
N PRO A 147 2.03 -9.60 20.54
CA PRO A 147 0.62 -9.25 20.35
C PRO A 147 0.52 -7.92 19.57
N PRO A 148 -0.61 -7.69 18.87
CA PRO A 148 -0.82 -6.45 18.15
C PRO A 148 -0.88 -5.26 19.11
N HIS A 149 -0.62 -4.08 18.57
CA HIS A 149 -0.82 -2.83 19.31
C HIS A 149 -2.31 -2.58 19.57
N PRO A 150 -2.66 -1.74 20.56
CA PRO A 150 -4.03 -1.29 20.73
C PRO A 150 -4.55 -0.68 19.43
N LEU A 151 -5.71 -1.15 18.99
CA LEU A 151 -6.30 -0.82 17.71
C LEU A 151 -6.50 0.70 17.57
N ASN A 152 -5.97 1.28 16.49
CA ASN A 152 -6.22 2.66 16.10
C ASN A 152 -7.13 2.74 14.86
N THR A 153 -7.56 3.96 14.49
CA THR A 153 -8.51 4.16 13.38
C THR A 153 -7.93 3.84 12.00
N ILE A 154 -6.60 3.90 11.84
CA ILE A 154 -5.93 3.56 10.57
C ILE A 154 -5.97 2.04 10.42
N GLU A 155 -5.48 1.30 11.42
CA GLU A 155 -5.45 -0.17 11.44
C GLU A 155 -6.86 -0.79 11.32
N MET A 156 -7.90 -0.12 11.84
CA MET A 156 -9.29 -0.58 11.69
C MET A 156 -9.81 -0.49 10.24
N GLN A 157 -9.24 0.41 9.43
CA GLN A 157 -9.67 0.68 8.07
C GLN A 157 -8.84 -0.06 7.01
N GLU A 158 -7.72 -0.67 7.40
CA GLU A 158 -6.89 -1.56 6.57
C GLU A 158 -7.54 -2.92 6.35
#